data_AF-A0A172XD22-F1
#
_entry.id   AF-A0A172XD22-F1
#
_cell.length_a   1.000
_cell.length_b   1.000
_cell.length_c   1.000
_cell.angle_alpha   90.00
_cell.angle_beta   90.00
_cell.angle_gamma   90.00
#
_symmetry.space_group_name_H-M   'P 1'
#
loop_
_entity.id
_entity.type
_entity.pdbx_description
1 polymer ?
#
loop_
_entity_poly.entity_id
_entity_poly.type
_entity_poly.pdbx_seq_one_letter_code
_entity_poly.pdbx_strand_id
1 'polypeptide(L)'
;MVKIKCFSLLLVLIFLLLLVISCGSGSKAVTNTGKTTGTNTEITTGTNTEITTGTNTEITTGTNTVTNTGTNTGTDVEVGDEEGLAYLEGKVTDPRVQALLDKLGVSGAGRKAIVYIRDNLTGDDVDDFFYNRLNKLRADIVIEKIIKPTVILLRARGEALRVIEGTTDEDLKSKLRLVFHRYDSLVNIREKFNILLLERDIFEKTVTRYAPKFRKFKEMVTNPRLMDMYAWLDADERATIDEIEKVVVNFTYTKEKFDDILDNLSSGYIVKIIEIYEDIKIKQEEVSKAIATVSDDFLRQDLQARLKRVKDEYNADIRDAFDKPLVELVHQILNNRDVYLGRLNGIKATVAVGKSEEEADKAAAAAVKAEGSTEAGEPREGSGTDEESGATGGGS
;
A
#
# COMPACT_ATOMS: atom_id res chain seq x y z
N MET A 1 -30.94 37.02 37.56
CA MET A 1 -32.32 37.09 37.03
C MET A 1 -32.29 38.03 35.83
N VAL A 2 -32.62 37.74 34.57
CA VAL A 2 -33.33 36.66 33.86
C VAL A 2 -32.71 36.60 32.44
N LYS A 3 -32.04 35.52 32.04
CA LYS A 3 -31.61 35.27 30.64
C LYS A 3 -31.68 33.78 30.25
N ILE A 4 -32.72 33.07 30.71
CA ILE A 4 -32.98 31.66 30.35
C ILE A 4 -34.46 31.50 29.96
N LYS A 5 -34.90 32.24 28.93
CA LYS A 5 -36.25 32.02 28.34
C LYS A 5 -36.25 31.88 26.82
N CYS A 6 -35.20 32.30 26.11
CA CYS A 6 -35.16 32.20 24.64
C CYS A 6 -34.75 30.81 24.11
N PHE A 7 -33.98 30.03 24.87
CA PHE A 7 -33.48 28.73 24.41
C PHE A 7 -34.59 27.67 24.32
N SER A 8 -35.56 27.71 25.22
CA SER A 8 -36.67 26.75 25.25
C SER A 8 -37.66 26.97 24.10
N LEU A 9 -37.92 28.23 23.72
CA LEU A 9 -38.83 28.55 22.61
C LEU A 9 -38.27 28.11 21.26
N LEU A 10 -36.96 28.30 21.04
CA LEU A 10 -36.28 27.90 19.80
C LEU A 10 -36.31 26.38 19.62
N LEU A 11 -36.10 25.63 20.71
CA LEU A 11 -36.07 24.17 20.70
C LEU A 11 -37.46 23.57 20.44
N VAL A 12 -38.51 24.19 20.99
CA VAL A 12 -39.91 23.82 20.71
C VAL A 12 -40.29 24.12 19.24
N LEU A 13 -39.80 25.22 18.67
CA LEU A 13 -40.07 25.58 17.27
C LEU A 13 -39.41 24.60 16.29
N ILE A 14 -38.20 24.14 16.60
CA ILE A 14 -37.47 23.12 15.82
C ILE A 14 -38.19 21.78 15.87
N PHE A 15 -38.70 21.36 17.04
CA PHE A 15 -39.47 20.13 17.15
C PHE A 15 -40.80 20.17 16.39
N LEU A 16 -41.49 21.32 16.38
CA LEU A 16 -42.71 21.51 15.58
C LEU A 16 -42.43 21.45 14.06
N LEU A 17 -41.31 22.01 13.60
CA LEU A 17 -40.88 21.92 12.19
C LEU A 17 -40.55 20.47 11.77
N LEU A 18 -39.92 19.70 12.64
CA LEU A 18 -39.61 18.28 12.37
C LEU A 18 -40.88 17.40 12.35
N LEU A 19 -41.90 17.75 13.15
CA LEU A 19 -43.18 17.05 13.18
C LEU A 19 -44.02 17.29 11.91
N VAL A 20 -43.91 18.47 11.29
CA VAL A 20 -44.60 18.81 10.03
C VAL A 20 -43.98 18.10 8.82
N ILE A 21 -42.68 17.79 8.84
CA ILE A 21 -42.01 17.08 7.74
C ILE A 21 -42.30 15.56 7.79
N SER A 22 -42.62 15.02 8.97
CA SER A 22 -42.86 13.58 9.14
C SER A 22 -44.32 13.13 8.95
N CYS A 23 -45.23 14.04 8.63
CA CYS A 23 -46.66 13.74 8.41
C CYS A 23 -47.07 14.16 7.00
N GLY A 24 -46.74 13.32 6.01
CA GLY A 24 -46.95 13.59 4.60
C GLY A 24 -47.04 12.33 3.74
N SER A 25 -48.08 11.54 3.99
CA SER A 25 -48.81 10.73 2.99
C SER A 25 -48.34 9.31 2.66
N GLY A 26 -48.92 8.36 3.40
CA GLY A 26 -49.20 7.01 2.90
C GLY A 26 -50.48 6.99 2.04
N SER A 27 -50.33 6.45 0.83
CA SER A 27 -51.26 5.71 -0.06
C SER A 27 -52.79 5.83 0.13
N LYS A 28 -53.51 6.23 -0.95
CA LYS A 28 -54.66 5.48 -1.57
C LYS A 28 -54.96 5.92 -3.03
N ALA A 29 -54.65 5.02 -3.96
CA ALA A 29 -55.27 4.58 -5.24
C ALA A 29 -56.14 5.46 -6.19
N VAL A 30 -55.86 5.26 -7.51
CA VAL A 30 -56.69 5.37 -8.76
C VAL A 30 -56.83 6.80 -9.38
N THR A 31 -56.56 7.16 -10.65
CA THR A 31 -56.43 6.50 -11.99
C THR A 31 -55.55 7.33 -12.96
N ASN A 32 -54.73 6.63 -13.77
CA ASN A 32 -54.08 6.93 -15.08
C ASN A 32 -53.81 8.37 -15.59
N THR A 33 -52.54 8.68 -15.89
CA THR A 33 -51.94 8.75 -17.26
C THR A 33 -50.56 9.44 -17.24
N GLY A 34 -49.49 8.76 -17.68
CA GLY A 34 -48.33 9.43 -18.31
C GLY A 34 -47.01 9.58 -17.52
N LYS A 35 -46.03 8.74 -17.90
CA LYS A 35 -44.57 8.98 -17.96
C LYS A 35 -43.77 9.08 -16.65
N THR A 36 -43.26 7.94 -16.20
CA THR A 36 -42.09 7.82 -15.32
C THR A 36 -40.99 7.02 -16.03
N THR A 37 -39.73 7.37 -15.81
CA THR A 37 -38.62 6.41 -15.96
C THR A 37 -37.68 6.66 -14.79
N GLY A 38 -37.81 5.81 -13.78
CA GLY A 38 -36.90 5.73 -12.64
C GLY A 38 -35.75 4.77 -12.97
N THR A 39 -34.60 5.03 -12.35
CA THR A 39 -33.44 4.15 -12.39
C THR A 39 -33.74 2.89 -11.58
N ASN A 40 -34.14 1.83 -12.26
CA ASN A 40 -34.17 0.49 -11.71
C ASN A 40 -32.76 -0.12 -11.85
N THR A 41 -32.19 -0.59 -10.75
CA THR A 41 -31.09 -1.57 -10.78
C THR A 41 -31.69 -2.90 -11.17
N GLU A 42 -31.73 -3.17 -12.47
CA GLU A 42 -32.11 -4.47 -13.03
C GLU A 42 -30.83 -5.29 -13.22
N ILE A 43 -30.71 -6.40 -12.48
CA ILE A 43 -29.73 -7.44 -12.80
C ILE A 43 -30.31 -8.20 -14.00
N THR A 44 -29.94 -7.80 -15.20
CA THR A 44 -30.26 -8.52 -16.43
C THR A 44 -29.18 -9.57 -16.66
N THR A 45 -29.49 -10.83 -16.37
CA THR A 45 -28.70 -11.97 -16.88
C THR A 45 -29.05 -12.16 -18.35
N GLY A 46 -28.34 -11.46 -19.23
CA GLY A 46 -28.46 -11.61 -20.68
C GLY A 46 -27.46 -12.63 -21.22
N THR A 47 -27.95 -13.76 -21.71
CA THR A 47 -27.15 -14.69 -22.52
C THR A 47 -26.99 -14.10 -23.92
N ASN A 48 -25.90 -13.39 -24.17
CA ASN A 48 -25.51 -13.05 -25.53
C ASN A 48 -24.81 -14.26 -26.15
N THR A 49 -25.54 -14.96 -27.02
CA THR A 49 -24.97 -15.94 -27.94
C THR A 49 -24.41 -15.17 -29.12
N GLU A 50 -23.12 -14.84 -29.09
CA GLU A 50 -22.40 -14.43 -30.28
C GLU A 50 -21.54 -15.62 -30.73
N ILE A 51 -21.95 -16.24 -31.83
CA ILE A 51 -21.21 -17.33 -32.48
C ILE A 51 -19.99 -16.69 -33.15
N THR A 52 -18.85 -16.72 -32.49
CA THR A 52 -17.55 -16.60 -33.15
C THR A 52 -17.00 -18.01 -33.39
N THR A 53 -17.04 -18.45 -34.64
CA THR A 53 -16.40 -19.70 -35.06
C THR A 53 -14.89 -19.47 -35.08
N GLY A 54 -14.21 -19.93 -34.04
CA GLY A 54 -12.75 -20.00 -33.96
C GLY A 54 -12.36 -21.14 -33.04
N THR A 55 -11.88 -22.23 -33.60
CA THR A 55 -11.40 -23.40 -32.86
C THR A 55 -10.15 -23.01 -32.06
N ASN A 56 -10.24 -22.96 -30.74
CA ASN A 56 -9.10 -23.12 -29.84
C ASN A 56 -9.54 -23.91 -28.61
N THR A 57 -8.96 -25.10 -28.47
CA THR A 57 -9.07 -25.97 -27.32
C THR A 57 -7.88 -25.65 -26.39
N GLU A 58 -8.13 -25.02 -25.24
CA GLU A 58 -7.64 -25.48 -23.92
C GLU A 58 -7.97 -24.51 -22.78
N ILE A 59 -7.96 -25.10 -21.58
CA ILE A 59 -8.63 -24.71 -20.35
C ILE A 59 -7.84 -23.64 -19.57
N THR A 60 -8.50 -22.59 -19.09
CA THR A 60 -7.98 -21.75 -18.00
C THR A 60 -8.98 -21.67 -16.85
N THR A 61 -8.60 -22.23 -15.70
CA THR A 61 -9.26 -22.04 -14.41
C THR A 61 -8.47 -20.99 -13.64
N GLY A 62 -9.08 -19.85 -13.32
CA GLY A 62 -8.45 -18.80 -12.52
C GLY A 62 -9.43 -17.67 -12.22
N THR A 63 -10.09 -17.74 -11.07
CA THR A 63 -10.94 -16.67 -10.55
C THR A 63 -10.07 -15.51 -10.10
N ASN A 64 -10.03 -14.42 -10.87
CA ASN A 64 -9.52 -13.13 -10.40
C ASN A 64 -10.70 -12.24 -9.98
N THR A 65 -10.90 -12.09 -8.67
CA THR A 65 -11.75 -11.03 -8.13
C THR A 65 -10.87 -9.79 -7.94
N VAL A 66 -10.92 -8.85 -8.90
CA VAL A 66 -10.36 -7.51 -8.75
C VAL A 66 -11.51 -6.54 -8.58
N THR A 67 -11.65 -5.97 -7.38
CA THR A 67 -12.56 -4.85 -7.12
C THR A 67 -11.84 -3.56 -7.50
N ASN A 68 -11.94 -3.13 -8.76
CA ASN A 68 -11.54 -1.79 -9.18
C ASN A 68 -12.73 -0.85 -9.07
N THR A 69 -12.80 -0.06 -8.00
CA THR A 69 -13.70 1.10 -7.94
C THR A 69 -13.04 2.27 -8.65
N GLY A 70 -13.16 2.29 -9.98
CA GLY A 70 -12.72 3.38 -10.83
C GLY A 70 -13.55 3.40 -12.10
N THR A 71 -14.41 4.42 -12.24
CA THR A 71 -15.28 4.60 -13.41
C THR A 71 -14.43 5.07 -14.60
N ASN A 72 -13.93 4.13 -15.41
CA ASN A 72 -13.33 4.42 -16.71
C ASN A 72 -14.33 4.05 -17.82
N THR A 73 -14.99 5.06 -18.39
CA THR A 73 -15.66 4.95 -19.69
C THR A 73 -14.61 4.99 -20.80
N GLY A 74 -13.99 3.83 -21.02
CA GLY A 74 -13.23 3.51 -22.22
C GLY A 74 -13.37 2.01 -22.42
N THR A 75 -13.61 1.57 -23.65
CA THR A 75 -13.57 0.15 -24.02
C THR A 75 -12.14 -0.36 -23.83
N ASP A 76 -11.78 -0.70 -22.59
CA ASP A 76 -10.59 -1.49 -22.28
C ASP A 76 -10.91 -2.91 -22.73
N VAL A 77 -10.50 -3.23 -23.96
CA VAL A 77 -10.27 -4.64 -24.31
C VAL A 77 -9.19 -5.11 -23.35
N GLU A 78 -9.56 -5.98 -22.41
CA GLU A 78 -8.63 -6.57 -21.46
C GLU A 78 -7.65 -7.45 -22.25
N VAL A 79 -6.52 -6.88 -22.65
CA VAL A 79 -5.46 -7.61 -23.35
C VAL A 79 -4.84 -8.59 -22.36
N GLY A 80 -4.83 -9.87 -22.72
CA GLY A 80 -4.22 -10.92 -21.90
C GLY A 80 -2.73 -10.65 -21.66
N ASP A 81 -2.19 -11.16 -20.54
CA ASP A 81 -0.81 -10.91 -20.12
C ASP A 81 0.24 -11.19 -21.20
N GLU A 82 0.06 -12.25 -21.98
CA GLU A 82 1.01 -12.64 -23.03
C GLU A 82 1.07 -11.63 -24.18
N GLU A 83 -0.09 -11.13 -24.58
CA GLU A 83 -0.25 -10.15 -25.66
C GLU A 83 0.18 -8.75 -25.18
N GLY A 84 -0.16 -8.39 -23.94
CA GLY A 84 0.25 -7.13 -23.32
C GLY A 84 1.77 -6.97 -23.19
N LEU A 85 2.50 -8.08 -23.11
CA LEU A 85 3.97 -8.13 -23.05
C LEU A 85 4.59 -8.58 -24.39
N ALA A 86 3.86 -8.58 -25.51
CA ALA A 86 4.39 -9.00 -26.81
C ALA A 86 5.56 -8.13 -27.31
N TYR A 87 5.63 -6.87 -26.86
CA TYR A 87 6.70 -5.93 -27.20
C TYR A 87 8.06 -6.25 -26.55
N LEU A 88 8.09 -7.17 -25.58
CA LEU A 88 9.33 -7.61 -24.95
C LEU A 88 9.90 -8.79 -25.74
N GLU A 89 11.00 -8.54 -26.43
CA GLU A 89 11.78 -9.56 -27.10
C GLU A 89 12.80 -10.14 -26.11
N GLY A 90 12.67 -11.42 -25.77
CA GLY A 90 13.63 -12.06 -24.89
C GLY A 90 13.19 -13.43 -24.40
N LYS A 91 14.17 -14.27 -24.10
CA LYS A 91 13.98 -15.62 -23.56
C LYS A 91 14.92 -15.85 -22.41
N VAL A 92 14.49 -16.64 -21.44
CA VAL A 92 15.37 -17.13 -20.38
C VAL A 92 16.39 -18.06 -21.00
N THR A 93 17.66 -17.66 -20.99
CA THR A 93 18.77 -18.42 -21.60
C THR A 93 19.51 -19.30 -20.59
N ASP A 94 19.53 -18.93 -19.31
CA ASP A 94 20.17 -19.73 -18.25
C ASP A 94 19.29 -20.95 -17.91
N PRO A 95 19.79 -22.19 -18.11
CA PRO A 95 19.04 -23.42 -17.81
C PRO A 95 18.65 -23.57 -16.34
N ARG A 96 19.43 -23.01 -15.41
CA ARG A 96 19.16 -23.06 -13.96
C ARG A 96 17.97 -22.16 -13.61
N VAL A 97 17.92 -20.97 -14.22
CA VAL A 97 16.78 -20.06 -14.08
C VAL A 97 15.55 -20.70 -14.72
N GLN A 98 15.68 -21.31 -15.91
CA GLN A 98 14.57 -22.01 -16.56
C GLN A 98 13.99 -23.11 -15.66
N ALA A 99 14.84 -24.00 -15.12
CA ALA A 99 14.42 -25.06 -14.21
C ALA A 99 13.77 -24.52 -12.92
N LEU A 100 14.27 -23.40 -12.38
CA LEU A 100 13.66 -22.73 -11.23
C LEU A 100 12.26 -22.23 -11.56
N LEU A 101 12.08 -21.54 -12.68
CA LEU A 101 10.78 -21.01 -13.11
C LEU A 101 9.78 -22.12 -13.47
N ASP A 102 10.24 -23.23 -14.04
CA ASP A 102 9.43 -24.42 -14.31
C ASP A 102 8.91 -25.04 -13.02
N LYS A 103 9.79 -25.21 -12.03
CA LYS A 103 9.41 -25.71 -10.69
C LYS A 103 8.38 -24.80 -10.00
N LEU A 104 8.45 -23.50 -10.26
CA LEU A 104 7.55 -22.50 -9.70
C LEU A 104 6.24 -22.35 -10.48
N GLY A 105 6.10 -23.00 -11.64
CA GLY A 105 4.91 -22.89 -12.49
C GLY A 105 4.72 -21.51 -13.11
N VAL A 106 5.81 -20.80 -13.42
CA VAL A 106 5.75 -19.42 -13.94
C VAL A 106 5.26 -19.39 -15.39
N SER A 107 4.25 -18.55 -15.65
CA SER A 107 3.67 -18.31 -16.98
C SER A 107 4.64 -17.68 -17.97
N GLY A 108 4.30 -17.63 -19.27
CA GLY A 108 5.14 -16.99 -20.28
C GLY A 108 5.34 -15.50 -20.01
N ALA A 109 4.29 -14.78 -19.64
CA ALA A 109 4.35 -13.38 -19.24
C ALA A 109 5.24 -13.18 -17.99
N GLY A 110 5.14 -14.10 -17.01
CA GLY A 110 6.03 -14.10 -15.86
C GLY A 110 7.49 -14.32 -16.25
N ARG A 111 7.77 -15.17 -17.24
CA ARG A 111 9.13 -15.37 -17.78
C ARG A 111 9.63 -14.13 -18.52
N LYS A 112 8.78 -13.44 -19.27
CA LYS A 112 9.14 -12.14 -19.89
C LYS A 112 9.49 -11.09 -18.84
N ALA A 113 8.74 -11.04 -17.73
CA ALA A 113 9.08 -10.16 -16.60
C ALA A 113 10.45 -10.51 -15.98
N ILE A 114 10.75 -11.80 -15.83
CA ILE A 114 12.07 -12.27 -15.35
C ILE A 114 13.20 -11.88 -16.31
N VAL A 115 13.00 -12.05 -17.61
CA VAL A 115 13.97 -11.62 -18.64
C VAL A 115 14.20 -10.12 -18.57
N TYR A 116 13.12 -9.33 -18.49
CA TYR A 116 13.23 -7.87 -18.35
C TYR A 116 14.06 -7.47 -17.13
N ILE A 117 13.84 -8.10 -15.96
CA ILE A 117 14.64 -7.80 -14.77
C ILE A 117 16.11 -8.14 -15.01
N ARG A 118 16.40 -9.34 -15.54
CA ARG A 118 17.76 -9.82 -15.79
C ARG A 118 18.50 -8.92 -16.77
N ASP A 119 17.87 -8.52 -17.87
CA ASP A 119 18.50 -7.72 -18.92
C ASP A 119 18.81 -6.29 -18.49
N ASN A 120 18.20 -5.82 -17.40
CA ASN A 120 18.55 -4.55 -16.76
C ASN A 120 19.73 -4.66 -15.78
N LEU A 121 20.23 -5.88 -15.51
CA LEU A 121 21.41 -6.09 -14.68
C LEU A 121 22.68 -6.10 -15.55
N THR A 122 23.81 -5.72 -14.95
CA THR A 122 25.12 -5.72 -15.63
C THR A 122 26.21 -6.26 -14.72
N GLY A 123 27.23 -6.87 -15.32
CA GLY A 123 28.38 -7.47 -14.64
C GLY A 123 28.73 -8.83 -15.22
N ASP A 124 29.99 -9.25 -15.08
CA ASP A 124 30.50 -10.48 -15.69
C ASP A 124 29.83 -11.74 -15.09
N ASP A 125 29.47 -11.70 -13.80
CA ASP A 125 28.79 -12.80 -13.08
C ASP A 125 27.27 -12.57 -12.96
N VAL A 126 26.67 -11.78 -13.86
CA VAL A 126 25.26 -11.36 -13.73
C VAL A 126 24.28 -12.52 -13.67
N ASP A 127 24.51 -13.58 -14.44
CA ASP A 127 23.61 -14.74 -14.49
C ASP A 127 23.68 -15.56 -13.19
N ASP A 128 24.90 -15.77 -12.65
CA ASP A 128 25.11 -16.41 -11.35
C ASP A 128 24.50 -15.58 -10.22
N PHE A 129 24.73 -14.26 -10.23
CA PHE A 129 24.15 -13.34 -9.27
C PHE A 129 22.62 -13.40 -9.29
N PHE A 130 22.03 -13.33 -10.49
CA PHE A 130 20.59 -13.33 -10.69
C PHE A 130 19.94 -14.62 -10.21
N TYR A 131 20.47 -15.78 -10.65
CA TYR A 131 20.00 -17.09 -10.23
C TYR A 131 20.09 -17.25 -8.71
N ASN A 132 21.25 -16.93 -8.12
CA ASN A 132 21.46 -17.07 -6.67
C ASN A 132 20.51 -16.18 -5.86
N ARG A 133 20.15 -15.00 -6.37
CA ARG A 133 19.20 -14.10 -5.71
C ARG A 133 17.80 -14.70 -5.65
N LEU A 134 17.31 -15.20 -6.78
CA LEU A 134 15.98 -15.81 -6.87
C LEU A 134 15.92 -17.13 -6.09
N ASN A 135 16.96 -17.97 -6.19
CA ASN A 135 17.01 -19.27 -5.51
C ASN A 135 17.07 -19.17 -3.98
N LYS A 136 17.54 -18.05 -3.43
CA LYS A 136 17.54 -17.77 -1.99
C LYS A 136 16.16 -17.35 -1.44
N LEU A 137 15.20 -17.07 -2.31
CA LEU A 137 13.87 -16.61 -1.92
C LEU A 137 12.87 -17.77 -1.89
N ARG A 138 11.84 -17.63 -1.05
CA ARG A 138 10.70 -18.54 -1.07
C ARG A 138 9.86 -18.33 -2.33
N ALA A 139 9.23 -19.40 -2.81
CA ALA A 139 8.42 -19.41 -4.03
C ALA A 139 7.32 -18.33 -4.04
N ASP A 140 6.62 -18.17 -2.92
CA ASP A 140 5.58 -17.16 -2.75
C ASP A 140 6.12 -15.73 -2.88
N ILE A 141 7.32 -15.47 -2.36
CA ILE A 141 7.97 -14.15 -2.51
C ILE A 141 8.32 -13.90 -3.98
N VAL A 142 8.90 -14.89 -4.66
CA VAL A 142 9.27 -14.74 -6.08
C VAL A 142 8.03 -14.48 -6.93
N ILE A 143 6.95 -15.21 -6.71
CA ILE A 143 5.72 -15.08 -7.51
C ILE A 143 4.99 -13.76 -7.17
N GLU A 144 4.65 -13.54 -5.90
CA GLU A 144 3.75 -12.47 -5.50
C GLU A 144 4.43 -11.11 -5.42
N LYS A 145 5.71 -11.05 -5.03
CA LYS A 145 6.40 -9.77 -4.79
C LYS A 145 7.32 -9.33 -5.91
N ILE A 146 7.70 -10.25 -6.81
CA ILE A 146 8.63 -9.95 -7.90
C ILE A 146 7.91 -10.10 -9.23
N ILE A 147 7.43 -11.30 -9.56
CA ILE A 147 6.91 -11.59 -10.89
C ILE A 147 5.59 -10.84 -11.15
N LYS A 148 4.55 -11.05 -10.32
CA LYS A 148 3.24 -10.45 -10.56
C LYS A 148 3.27 -8.90 -10.63
N PRO A 149 3.91 -8.17 -9.70
CA PRO A 149 3.99 -6.71 -9.80
C PRO A 149 4.73 -6.27 -11.07
N THR A 150 5.80 -6.99 -11.45
CA THR A 150 6.57 -6.66 -12.65
C THR A 150 5.76 -6.88 -13.92
N VAL A 151 4.96 -7.95 -14.00
CA VAL A 151 4.04 -8.17 -15.13
C VAL A 151 3.04 -7.01 -15.23
N ILE A 152 2.45 -6.58 -14.11
CA ILE A 152 1.52 -5.45 -14.06
C ILE A 152 2.18 -4.15 -14.55
N LEU A 153 3.40 -3.87 -14.10
CA LEU A 153 4.20 -2.72 -14.55
C LEU A 153 4.47 -2.80 -16.06
N LEU A 154 4.92 -3.95 -16.55
CA LEU A 154 5.30 -4.12 -17.95
C LEU A 154 4.10 -4.06 -18.89
N ARG A 155 2.92 -4.51 -18.46
CA ARG A 155 1.67 -4.33 -19.21
C ARG A 155 1.33 -2.85 -19.35
N ALA A 156 1.35 -2.11 -18.24
CA ALA A 156 1.11 -0.67 -18.25
C ALA A 156 2.15 0.09 -19.10
N ARG A 157 3.42 -0.31 -19.00
CA ARG A 157 4.52 0.22 -19.83
C ARG A 157 4.28 -0.03 -21.32
N GLY A 158 3.83 -1.23 -21.71
CA GLY A 158 3.49 -1.56 -23.09
C GLY A 158 2.29 -0.78 -23.62
N GLU A 159 1.27 -0.54 -22.79
CA GLU A 159 0.17 0.38 -23.10
C GLU A 159 0.67 1.80 -23.37
N ALA A 160 1.54 2.32 -22.50
CA ALA A 160 2.14 3.64 -22.69
C ALA A 160 2.93 3.74 -24.00
N LEU A 161 3.72 2.72 -24.36
CA LEU A 161 4.45 2.68 -25.63
C LEU A 161 3.50 2.75 -26.83
N ARG A 162 2.41 1.98 -26.83
CA ARG A 162 1.40 2.03 -27.90
C ARG A 162 0.76 3.40 -28.04
N VAL A 163 0.48 4.07 -26.91
CA VAL A 163 -0.06 5.44 -26.90
C VAL A 163 0.94 6.43 -27.52
N ILE A 164 2.22 6.34 -27.16
CA ILE A 164 3.28 7.17 -27.73
C ILE A 164 3.40 6.93 -29.24
N GLU A 165 3.44 5.67 -29.67
CA GLU A 165 3.59 5.31 -31.07
C GLU A 165 2.41 5.76 -31.94
N GLY A 166 1.19 5.64 -31.40
CA GLY A 166 -0.05 6.08 -32.04
C GLY A 166 -0.28 7.59 -32.04
N THR A 167 0.54 8.36 -31.30
CA THR A 167 0.45 9.83 -31.30
C THR A 167 1.03 10.38 -32.60
N THR A 168 0.21 11.11 -33.37
CA THR A 168 0.58 11.69 -34.67
C THR A 168 1.29 13.03 -34.58
N ASP A 169 1.06 13.77 -33.50
CA ASP A 169 1.78 15.03 -33.22
C ASP A 169 3.19 14.70 -32.73
N GLU A 170 4.21 15.02 -33.53
CA GLU A 170 5.61 14.66 -33.27
C GLU A 170 6.22 15.43 -32.07
N ASP A 171 5.77 16.67 -31.83
CA ASP A 171 6.19 17.43 -30.66
C ASP A 171 5.64 16.77 -29.40
N LEU A 172 4.34 16.47 -29.40
CA LEU A 172 3.66 15.76 -28.33
C LEU A 172 4.28 14.38 -28.06
N LYS A 173 4.55 13.61 -29.11
CA LYS A 173 5.19 12.29 -29.05
C LYS A 173 6.57 12.36 -28.41
N SER A 174 7.37 13.37 -28.77
CA SER A 174 8.69 13.61 -28.20
C SER A 174 8.60 13.93 -26.69
N LYS A 175 7.61 14.72 -26.28
CA LYS A 175 7.35 15.02 -24.87
C LYS A 175 6.95 13.77 -24.08
N LEU A 176 6.05 12.95 -24.63
CA LEU A 176 5.64 11.69 -23.99
C LEU A 176 6.82 10.72 -23.85
N ARG A 177 7.70 10.60 -24.86
CA ARG A 177 8.94 9.80 -24.76
C ARG A 177 9.84 10.27 -23.62
N LEU A 178 9.97 11.58 -23.42
CA LEU A 178 10.76 12.12 -22.31
C LEU A 178 10.18 11.71 -20.94
N VAL A 179 8.86 11.79 -20.77
CA VAL A 179 8.17 11.35 -19.55
C VAL A 179 8.34 9.83 -19.37
N PHE A 180 8.21 9.06 -20.44
CA PHE A 180 8.35 7.60 -20.41
C PHE A 180 9.75 7.18 -19.93
N HIS A 181 10.80 7.74 -20.54
CA HIS A 181 12.18 7.44 -20.14
C HIS A 181 12.48 7.86 -18.69
N ARG A 182 11.83 8.92 -18.20
CA ARG A 182 11.96 9.35 -16.81
C ARG A 182 11.39 8.31 -15.86
N TYR A 183 10.17 7.82 -16.11
CA TYR A 183 9.58 6.77 -15.29
C TYR A 183 10.39 5.48 -15.34
N ASP A 184 10.85 5.05 -16.52
CA ASP A 184 11.75 3.89 -16.65
C ASP A 184 13.02 4.05 -15.80
N SER A 185 13.65 5.22 -15.85
CA SER A 185 14.85 5.53 -15.07
C SER A 185 14.57 5.48 -13.56
N LEU A 186 13.43 5.99 -13.12
CA LEU A 186 13.07 6.03 -11.69
C LEU A 186 12.65 4.67 -11.13
N VAL A 187 12.04 3.81 -11.94
CA VAL A 187 11.77 2.41 -11.55
C VAL A 187 13.09 1.74 -11.15
N ASN A 188 14.18 2.03 -11.87
CA ASN A 188 15.55 1.57 -11.59
C ASN A 188 15.61 0.11 -11.11
N ILE A 189 15.06 -0.80 -11.93
CA ILE A 189 14.94 -2.23 -11.60
C ILE A 189 16.27 -2.81 -11.12
N ARG A 190 17.38 -2.39 -11.73
CA ARG A 190 18.72 -2.82 -11.37
C ARG A 190 19.04 -2.57 -9.90
N GLU A 191 18.92 -1.32 -9.46
CA GLU A 191 19.21 -0.96 -8.08
C GLU A 191 18.26 -1.69 -7.11
N LYS A 192 16.96 -1.73 -7.43
CA LYS A 192 15.96 -2.36 -6.54
C LYS A 192 16.18 -3.86 -6.41
N PHE A 193 16.56 -4.53 -7.49
CA PHE A 193 16.89 -5.95 -7.45
C PHE A 193 18.20 -6.21 -6.68
N ASN A 194 19.21 -5.34 -6.83
CA ASN A 194 20.48 -5.43 -6.11
C ASN A 194 20.34 -5.36 -4.58
N ILE A 195 19.33 -4.65 -4.07
CA ILE A 195 19.04 -4.53 -2.63
C ILE A 195 17.91 -5.45 -2.14
N LEU A 196 17.30 -6.24 -3.02
CA LEU A 196 16.15 -7.12 -2.73
C LEU A 196 16.24 -8.00 -1.46
N LEU A 197 17.41 -8.58 -1.14
CA LEU A 197 17.60 -9.40 0.06
C LEU A 197 17.80 -8.57 1.34
N LEU A 198 18.17 -7.30 1.21
CA LEU A 198 18.30 -6.36 2.32
C LEU A 198 16.94 -5.73 2.65
N GLU A 199 16.19 -5.33 1.63
CA GLU A 199 14.89 -4.67 1.77
C GLU A 199 13.85 -5.35 0.88
N ARG A 200 13.26 -6.46 1.36
CA ARG A 200 12.37 -7.31 0.53
C ARG A 200 11.15 -6.61 -0.06
N ASP A 201 10.63 -5.58 0.60
CA ASP A 201 9.42 -4.90 0.16
C ASP A 201 9.71 -3.74 -0.81
N ILE A 202 10.97 -3.30 -0.94
CA ILE A 202 11.27 -2.10 -1.75
C ILE A 202 11.03 -2.36 -3.24
N PHE A 203 11.33 -3.56 -3.72
CA PHE A 203 11.14 -3.94 -5.11
C PHE A 203 9.65 -3.89 -5.49
N GLU A 204 8.81 -4.61 -4.74
CA GLU A 204 7.36 -4.63 -4.94
C GLU A 204 6.76 -3.22 -4.88
N LYS A 205 7.15 -2.43 -3.88
CA LYS A 205 6.67 -1.05 -3.69
C LYS A 205 7.01 -0.16 -4.88
N THR A 206 8.26 -0.19 -5.36
CA THR A 206 8.67 0.61 -6.51
C THR A 206 7.90 0.22 -7.76
N VAL A 207 7.86 -1.07 -8.10
CA VAL A 207 7.21 -1.56 -9.32
C VAL A 207 5.71 -1.25 -9.32
N THR A 208 5.04 -1.39 -8.16
CA THR A 208 3.61 -1.09 -8.01
C THR A 208 3.32 0.41 -8.12
N ARG A 209 4.22 1.28 -7.63
CA ARG A 209 4.06 2.75 -7.69
C ARG A 209 4.07 3.29 -9.12
N TYR A 210 4.86 2.69 -10.01
CA TYR A 210 5.04 3.21 -11.37
C TYR A 210 4.03 2.67 -12.39
N ALA A 211 3.41 1.51 -12.13
CA ALA A 211 2.43 0.95 -13.05
C ALA A 211 1.25 1.91 -13.35
N PRO A 212 0.62 2.57 -12.36
CA PRO A 212 -0.43 3.57 -12.61
C PRO A 212 0.05 4.76 -13.45
N LYS A 213 1.31 5.18 -13.30
CA LYS A 213 1.88 6.33 -14.02
C LYS A 213 1.98 6.07 -15.51
N PHE A 214 2.37 4.86 -15.90
CA PHE A 214 2.36 4.45 -17.31
C PHE A 214 0.93 4.40 -17.88
N ARG A 215 -0.07 3.95 -17.10
CA ARG A 215 -1.48 3.91 -17.58
C ARG A 215 -2.03 5.30 -17.93
N LYS A 216 -1.54 6.36 -17.26
CA LYS A 216 -1.99 7.74 -17.49
C LYS A 216 -1.58 8.33 -18.84
N PHE A 217 -0.72 7.65 -19.61
CA PHE A 217 -0.34 8.13 -20.93
C PHE A 217 -1.55 8.36 -21.86
N LYS A 218 -2.61 7.55 -21.74
CA LYS A 218 -3.87 7.75 -22.49
C LYS A 218 -4.51 9.11 -22.19
N GLU A 219 -4.55 9.51 -20.92
CA GLU A 219 -5.11 10.80 -20.47
C GLU A 219 -4.19 11.96 -20.89
N MET A 220 -2.87 11.75 -20.77
CA MET A 220 -1.84 12.73 -21.09
C MET A 220 -1.93 13.25 -22.52
N VAL A 221 -2.23 12.39 -23.52
CA VAL A 221 -2.39 12.80 -24.93
C VAL A 221 -3.47 13.86 -25.12
N THR A 222 -4.49 13.89 -24.25
CA THR A 222 -5.59 14.86 -24.33
C THR A 222 -5.29 16.18 -23.63
N ASN A 223 -4.14 16.29 -22.94
CA ASN A 223 -3.77 17.47 -22.16
C ASN A 223 -2.75 18.34 -22.92
N PRO A 224 -3.12 19.56 -23.36
CA PRO A 224 -2.21 20.45 -24.10
C PRO A 224 -1.03 20.95 -23.25
N ARG A 225 -1.03 20.72 -21.94
CA ARG A 225 -0.04 21.22 -20.99
C ARG A 225 0.94 20.17 -20.48
N LEU A 226 1.31 19.17 -21.27
CA LEU A 226 2.22 18.09 -20.83
C LEU A 226 3.59 18.51 -20.28
N MET A 227 4.02 19.75 -20.54
CA MET A 227 5.24 20.33 -19.99
C MET A 227 5.01 21.22 -18.76
N ASP A 228 3.75 21.46 -18.39
CA ASP A 228 3.39 22.07 -17.12
C ASP A 228 3.63 21.02 -16.02
N MET A 229 4.37 21.41 -14.98
CA MET A 229 4.89 20.51 -13.97
C MET A 229 3.80 19.68 -13.27
N TYR A 230 2.58 20.19 -13.18
CA TYR A 230 1.46 19.46 -12.57
C TYR A 230 0.77 18.47 -13.52
N ALA A 231 1.02 18.57 -14.83
CA ALA A 231 0.32 17.78 -15.86
C ALA A 231 0.83 16.34 -15.95
N TRP A 232 2.07 16.08 -15.53
CA TRP A 232 2.67 14.74 -15.53
C TRP A 232 2.61 14.06 -14.15
N LEU A 233 2.20 14.77 -13.10
CA LEU A 233 1.92 14.16 -11.80
C LEU A 233 0.55 13.49 -11.83
N ASP A 234 0.43 12.33 -11.18
CA ASP A 234 -0.86 11.73 -10.90
C ASP A 234 -1.64 12.47 -9.79
N ALA A 235 -2.86 12.03 -9.49
CA ALA A 235 -3.69 12.75 -8.53
C ALA A 235 -3.14 12.64 -7.10
N ASP A 236 -2.52 11.51 -6.77
CA ASP A 236 -1.93 11.25 -5.47
C ASP A 236 -0.62 12.03 -5.34
N GLU A 237 0.20 12.09 -6.38
CA GLU A 237 1.41 12.91 -6.42
C GLU A 237 1.12 14.40 -6.28
N ARG A 238 0.07 14.91 -6.95
CA ARG A 238 -0.37 16.30 -6.75
C ARG A 238 -0.80 16.54 -5.31
N ALA A 239 -1.56 15.61 -4.73
CA ALA A 239 -1.93 15.70 -3.33
C ALA A 239 -0.70 15.68 -2.41
N THR A 240 0.32 14.88 -2.72
CA THR A 240 1.60 14.88 -1.99
C THR A 240 2.31 16.22 -2.11
N ILE A 241 2.37 16.84 -3.29
CA ILE A 241 2.95 18.18 -3.46
C ILE A 241 2.16 19.22 -2.66
N ASP A 242 0.83 19.18 -2.68
CA ASP A 242 -0.03 20.09 -1.91
C ASP A 242 0.18 19.92 -0.39
N GLU A 243 0.49 18.71 0.07
CA GLU A 243 0.87 18.46 1.46
C GLU A 243 2.23 19.05 1.80
N ILE A 244 3.23 18.87 0.93
CA ILE A 244 4.56 19.48 1.11
C ILE A 244 4.43 21.01 1.10
N GLU A 245 3.62 21.58 0.20
CA GLU A 245 3.33 23.01 0.16
C GLU A 245 2.83 23.50 1.53
N LYS A 246 1.86 22.81 2.13
CA LYS A 246 1.33 23.17 3.47
C LYS A 246 2.37 23.07 4.58
N VAL A 247 3.38 22.22 4.43
CA VAL A 247 4.49 22.11 5.39
C VAL A 247 5.45 23.30 5.23
N VAL A 248 5.77 23.65 3.99
CA VAL A 248 6.80 24.63 3.64
C VAL A 248 6.29 26.07 3.72
N VAL A 249 5.15 26.34 3.07
CA VAL A 249 4.59 27.68 2.92
C VAL A 249 4.14 28.22 4.27
N ASN A 250 4.61 29.42 4.58
CA ASN A 250 4.31 30.12 5.83
C ASN A 250 4.40 31.65 5.60
N PHE A 251 4.41 32.43 6.69
CA PHE A 251 4.46 33.89 6.59
C PHE A 251 5.73 34.44 5.90
N THR A 252 6.88 33.76 6.03
CA THR A 252 8.17 34.17 5.48
C THR A 252 8.54 33.46 4.17
N TYR A 253 7.92 32.31 3.89
CA TYR A 253 8.09 31.52 2.68
C TYR A 253 6.79 31.44 1.88
N THR A 254 6.70 32.19 0.78
CA THR A 254 5.46 32.34 0.01
C THR A 254 5.23 31.18 -0.94
N LYS A 255 3.97 30.99 -1.37
CA LYS A 255 3.63 30.04 -2.42
C LYS A 255 4.38 30.31 -3.72
N GLU A 256 4.58 31.57 -4.09
CA GLU A 256 5.35 31.95 -5.29
C GLU A 256 6.79 31.43 -5.24
N LYS A 257 7.45 31.47 -4.07
CA LYS A 257 8.80 30.88 -3.90
C LYS A 257 8.78 29.37 -4.02
N PHE A 258 7.76 28.73 -3.44
CA PHE A 258 7.59 27.29 -3.56
C PHE A 258 7.43 26.86 -5.02
N ASP A 259 6.51 27.51 -5.74
CA ASP A 259 6.23 27.23 -7.15
C ASP A 259 7.49 27.49 -8.01
N ASP A 260 8.24 28.57 -7.76
CA ASP A 260 9.51 28.87 -8.46
C ASP A 260 10.57 27.78 -8.24
N ILE A 261 10.72 27.24 -7.02
CA ILE A 261 11.64 26.11 -6.80
C ILE A 261 11.22 24.91 -7.63
N LEU A 262 9.93 24.57 -7.60
CA LEU A 262 9.46 23.39 -8.29
C LEU A 262 9.62 23.55 -9.82
N ASP A 263 9.35 24.73 -10.38
CA ASP A 263 9.55 25.03 -11.81
C ASP A 263 11.02 24.92 -12.25
N ASN A 264 11.95 25.21 -11.34
CA ASN A 264 13.39 25.09 -11.59
C ASN A 264 13.95 23.69 -11.30
N LEU A 265 13.19 22.81 -10.64
CA LEU A 265 13.58 21.42 -10.45
C LEU A 265 13.39 20.62 -11.74
N SER A 266 14.37 19.78 -12.07
CA SER A 266 14.10 18.75 -13.06
C SER A 266 12.97 17.87 -12.55
N SER A 267 12.05 17.45 -13.43
CA SER A 267 10.94 16.58 -13.03
C SER A 267 11.39 15.27 -12.38
N GLY A 268 12.64 14.82 -12.58
CA GLY A 268 13.18 13.63 -11.93
C GLY A 268 13.37 13.86 -10.44
N TYR A 269 13.81 15.06 -10.06
CA TYR A 269 13.93 15.45 -8.65
C TYR A 269 12.58 15.68 -8.00
N ILE A 270 11.59 16.19 -8.73
CA ILE A 270 10.23 16.36 -8.21
C ILE A 270 9.64 15.00 -7.82
N VAL A 271 9.70 13.99 -8.71
CA VAL A 271 9.26 12.62 -8.32
C VAL A 271 10.06 12.12 -7.13
N LYS A 272 11.37 12.38 -7.10
CA LYS A 272 12.22 11.89 -6.02
C LYS A 272 11.85 12.48 -4.66
N ILE A 273 11.52 13.77 -4.62
CA ILE A 273 11.05 14.46 -3.41
C ILE A 273 9.71 13.87 -2.96
N ILE A 274 8.76 13.71 -3.89
CA ILE A 274 7.46 13.06 -3.63
C ILE A 274 7.67 11.65 -3.07
N GLU A 275 8.56 10.88 -3.70
CA GLU A 275 8.84 9.49 -3.31
C GLU A 275 9.27 9.39 -1.85
N ILE A 276 10.24 10.21 -1.47
CA ILE A 276 10.84 10.22 -0.13
C ILE A 276 9.81 10.65 0.91
N TYR A 277 9.02 11.69 0.60
CA TYR A 277 7.97 12.17 1.48
C TYR A 277 6.92 11.09 1.75
N GLU A 278 6.44 10.42 0.69
CA GLU A 278 5.48 9.32 0.80
C GLU A 278 6.03 8.15 1.61
N ASP A 279 7.28 7.73 1.34
CA ASP A 279 7.92 6.62 2.06
C ASP A 279 7.99 6.90 3.57
N ILE A 280 8.38 8.12 3.94
CA ILE A 280 8.44 8.53 5.35
C ILE A 280 7.05 8.58 5.96
N LYS A 281 6.06 9.16 5.27
CA LYS A 281 4.67 9.24 5.75
C LYS A 281 4.05 7.85 5.96
N ILE A 282 4.22 6.93 5.00
CA ILE A 282 3.79 5.53 5.13
C ILE A 282 4.45 4.89 6.35
N LYS A 283 5.75 5.11 6.52
CA LYS A 283 6.49 4.53 7.65
C LYS A 283 6.04 5.09 9.00
N GLN A 284 5.75 6.39 9.07
CA GLN A 284 5.17 7.01 10.25
C GLN A 284 3.81 6.40 10.62
N GLU A 285 2.97 6.10 9.61
CA GLU A 285 1.67 5.45 9.83
C GLU A 285 1.83 3.98 10.27
N GLU A 286 2.76 3.22 9.67
CA GLU A 286 3.10 1.87 10.14
C GLU A 286 3.53 1.86 11.61
N VAL A 287 4.41 2.79 11.99
CA VAL A 287 4.90 2.92 13.36
C VAL A 287 3.78 3.35 14.30
N SER A 288 2.93 4.30 13.89
CA SER A 288 1.75 4.72 14.65
C SER A 288 0.83 3.53 14.97
N LYS A 289 0.50 2.72 13.96
CA LYS A 289 -0.29 1.49 14.11
C LYS A 289 0.38 0.48 15.03
N ALA A 290 1.69 0.30 14.90
CA ALA A 290 2.45 -0.60 15.77
C ALA A 290 2.41 -0.15 17.24
N ILE A 291 2.59 1.14 17.51
CA ILE A 291 2.53 1.71 18.87
C ILE A 291 1.14 1.53 19.47
N ALA A 292 0.07 1.67 18.69
CA ALA A 292 -1.31 1.48 19.16
C ALA A 292 -1.59 0.07 19.72
N THR A 293 -0.76 -0.92 19.38
CA THR A 293 -0.87 -2.29 19.87
C THR A 293 -0.06 -2.58 21.13
N VAL A 294 0.65 -1.59 21.69
CA VAL A 294 1.39 -1.72 22.95
C VAL A 294 0.42 -1.58 24.13
N SER A 295 0.46 -2.57 25.04
CA SER A 295 -0.46 -2.61 26.19
C SER A 295 0.05 -1.80 27.38
N ASP A 296 1.37 -1.68 27.56
CA ASP A 296 1.97 -0.80 28.56
C ASP A 296 1.68 0.67 28.20
N ASP A 297 0.89 1.34 29.04
CA ASP A 297 0.44 2.71 28.82
C ASP A 297 1.60 3.72 28.87
N PHE A 298 2.60 3.51 29.74
CA PHE A 298 3.74 4.41 29.88
C PHE A 298 4.65 4.32 28.66
N LEU A 299 5.02 3.10 28.25
CA LEU A 299 5.80 2.85 27.06
C LEU A 299 5.07 3.35 25.81
N ARG A 300 3.75 3.12 25.70
CA ARG A 300 2.95 3.62 24.58
C ARG A 300 2.99 5.14 24.50
N GLN A 301 2.83 5.85 25.61
CA GLN A 301 2.91 7.32 25.65
C GLN A 301 4.30 7.85 25.28
N ASP A 302 5.38 7.24 25.79
CA ASP A 302 6.76 7.60 25.40
C ASP A 302 6.98 7.43 23.90
N LEU A 303 6.58 6.29 23.35
CA LEU A 303 6.73 5.99 21.92
C LEU A 303 5.90 6.96 21.05
N GLN A 304 4.69 7.33 21.47
CA GLN A 304 3.88 8.35 20.80
C GLN A 304 4.57 9.72 20.82
N ALA A 305 5.17 10.12 21.94
CA ALA A 305 5.92 11.37 22.05
C ALA A 305 7.18 11.37 21.15
N ARG A 306 7.91 10.25 21.11
CA ARG A 306 9.05 10.05 20.19
C ARG A 306 8.63 10.12 18.73
N LEU A 307 7.54 9.46 18.34
CA LEU A 307 7.02 9.54 16.98
C LEU A 307 6.60 10.96 16.62
N LYS A 308 5.91 11.68 17.51
CA LYS A 308 5.55 13.09 17.31
C LYS A 308 6.79 13.95 17.08
N ARG A 309 7.83 13.79 17.90
CA ARG A 309 9.10 14.51 17.73
C ARG A 309 9.72 14.25 16.37
N VAL A 310 9.79 12.98 15.94
CA VAL A 310 10.33 12.62 14.62
C VAL A 310 9.52 13.26 13.48
N LYS A 311 8.19 13.32 13.59
CA LYS A 311 7.31 14.02 12.61
C LYS A 311 7.60 15.52 12.55
N ASP A 312 7.68 16.16 13.72
CA ASP A 312 7.88 17.60 13.82
C ASP A 312 9.26 18.01 13.28
N GLU A 313 10.31 17.26 13.61
CA GLU A 313 11.67 17.48 13.11
C GLU A 313 11.76 17.24 11.60
N TYR A 314 11.14 16.17 11.07
CA TYR A 314 11.12 15.93 9.62
C TYR A 314 10.50 17.10 8.85
N ASN A 315 9.37 17.61 9.33
CA ASN A 315 8.71 18.76 8.73
C ASN A 315 9.55 20.05 8.87
N ALA A 316 10.34 20.19 9.93
CA ALA A 316 11.27 21.31 10.07
C ALA A 316 12.42 21.22 9.07
N ASP A 317 13.00 20.03 8.88
CA ASP A 317 14.08 19.81 7.93
C ASP A 317 13.62 19.97 6.47
N ILE A 318 12.36 19.62 6.16
CA ILE A 318 11.77 19.94 4.85
C ILE A 318 11.71 21.46 4.65
N ARG A 319 11.22 22.22 5.63
CA ARG A 319 11.18 23.69 5.53
C ARG A 319 12.57 24.27 5.30
N ASP A 320 13.54 23.85 6.11
CA ASP A 320 14.92 24.32 6.00
C ASP A 320 15.53 23.96 4.63
N ALA A 321 15.24 22.78 4.08
CA ALA A 321 15.70 22.40 2.75
C ALA A 321 15.13 23.29 1.64
N PHE A 322 13.85 23.68 1.73
CA PHE A 322 13.21 24.58 0.75
C PHE A 322 13.69 26.04 0.84
N ASP A 323 14.30 26.44 1.95
CA ASP A 323 14.97 27.74 2.11
C ASP A 323 16.38 27.79 1.49
N LYS A 324 16.89 26.66 0.96
CA LYS A 324 18.26 26.54 0.45
C LYS A 324 18.34 26.58 -1.09
N PRO A 325 19.53 26.84 -1.66
CA PRO A 325 19.75 26.70 -3.10
C PRO A 325 19.42 25.29 -3.60
N LEU A 326 18.97 25.19 -4.85
CA LEU A 326 18.42 23.98 -5.48
C LEU A 326 19.26 22.71 -5.25
N VAL A 327 20.58 22.79 -5.41
CA VAL A 327 21.50 21.65 -5.25
C VAL A 327 21.51 21.15 -3.80
N GLU A 328 21.53 22.08 -2.84
CA GLU A 328 21.54 21.78 -1.42
C GLU A 328 20.17 21.25 -0.96
N LEU A 329 19.08 21.82 -1.48
CA LEU A 329 17.72 21.30 -1.26
C LEU A 329 17.64 19.82 -1.63
N VAL A 330 18.06 19.47 -2.84
CA VAL A 330 18.02 18.07 -3.32
C VAL A 330 18.89 17.18 -2.43
N HIS A 331 20.10 17.61 -2.11
CA HIS A 331 21.01 16.82 -1.27
C HIS A 331 20.42 16.56 0.12
N GLN A 332 19.82 17.58 0.74
CA GLN A 332 19.22 17.44 2.07
C GLN A 332 17.98 16.57 2.08
N ILE A 333 17.07 16.73 1.11
CA ILE A 333 15.90 15.85 1.02
C ILE A 333 16.31 14.39 0.84
N LEU A 334 17.33 14.12 0.02
CA LEU A 334 17.89 12.78 -0.17
C LEU A 334 18.48 12.23 1.15
N ASN A 335 19.27 13.01 1.86
CA ASN A 335 19.87 12.59 3.14
C ASN A 335 18.81 12.36 4.24
N ASN A 336 17.76 13.19 4.26
CA ASN A 336 16.66 13.07 5.21
C ASN A 336 15.97 11.70 5.09
N ARG A 337 15.92 11.10 3.89
CA ARG A 337 15.36 9.76 3.70
C ARG A 337 15.93 8.76 4.69
N ASP A 338 17.24 8.58 4.68
CA ASP A 338 17.88 7.50 5.44
C ASP A 338 17.90 7.79 6.94
N VAL A 339 18.08 9.07 7.31
CA VAL A 339 18.04 9.53 8.71
C VAL A 339 16.66 9.23 9.33
N TYR A 340 15.59 9.66 8.68
CA TYR A 340 14.24 9.54 9.25
C TYR A 340 13.70 8.11 9.18
N LEU A 341 14.00 7.37 8.11
CA LEU A 341 13.67 5.94 8.05
C LEU A 341 14.41 5.15 9.15
N GLY A 342 15.68 5.45 9.40
CA GLY A 342 16.47 4.84 10.48
C GLY A 342 15.84 5.09 11.86
N ARG A 343 15.46 6.34 12.15
CA ARG A 343 14.82 6.72 13.42
C ARG A 343 13.46 6.05 13.61
N LEU A 344 12.64 5.99 12.57
CA LEU A 344 11.33 5.31 12.59
C LEU A 344 11.48 3.79 12.78
N ASN A 345 12.47 3.17 12.13
CA ASN A 345 12.81 1.77 12.36
C ASN A 345 13.25 1.51 13.80
N GLY A 346 14.02 2.43 14.40
CA GLY A 346 14.39 2.36 15.82
C GLY A 346 13.19 2.37 16.75
N ILE A 347 12.18 3.22 16.51
CA ILE A 347 10.92 3.21 17.27
C ILE A 347 10.19 1.87 17.10
N LYS A 348 10.09 1.37 15.87
CA LYS A 348 9.45 0.07 15.56
C LYS A 348 10.14 -1.10 16.27
N ALA A 349 11.47 -1.05 16.40
CA ALA A 349 12.24 -2.05 17.14
C ALA A 349 11.93 -2.00 18.65
N THR A 350 11.83 -0.80 19.25
CA THR A 350 11.42 -0.67 20.66
C THR A 350 10.03 -1.25 20.91
N VAL A 351 9.07 -1.02 19.99
CA VAL A 351 7.73 -1.65 20.07
C VAL A 351 7.83 -3.18 20.11
N ALA A 352 8.67 -3.77 19.26
CA ALA A 352 8.82 -5.22 19.20
C ALA A 352 9.41 -5.81 20.49
N VAL A 353 10.39 -5.13 21.10
CA VAL A 353 10.98 -5.55 22.38
C VAL A 353 9.94 -5.50 23.50
N GLY A 354 9.21 -4.39 23.65
CA GLY A 354 8.19 -4.28 24.70
C GLY A 354 7.08 -5.33 24.58
N LYS A 355 6.72 -5.73 23.35
CA LYS A 355 5.78 -6.85 23.14
C LYS A 355 6.34 -8.20 23.59
N SER A 356 7.60 -8.47 23.31
CA SER A 356 8.23 -9.73 23.71
C SER A 356 8.33 -9.87 25.24
N GLU A 357 8.58 -8.75 25.93
CA GLU A 357 8.58 -8.71 27.40
C GLU A 357 7.16 -8.95 27.95
N GLU A 358 6.13 -8.31 27.37
CA GLU A 358 4.73 -8.54 27.75
C GLU A 358 4.29 -10.00 27.54
N GLU A 359 4.72 -10.63 26.45
CA GLU A 359 4.43 -12.04 26.17
C GLU A 359 5.13 -12.98 27.16
N ALA A 360 6.38 -12.68 27.53
CA ALA A 360 7.12 -13.44 28.54
C ALA A 360 6.47 -13.34 29.93
N ASP A 361 6.04 -12.14 30.34
CA ASP A 361 5.35 -11.92 31.61
C ASP A 361 4.01 -12.67 31.67
N LYS A 362 3.26 -12.67 30.57
CA LYS A 362 2.01 -13.47 30.46
C LYS A 362 2.28 -14.97 30.56
N ALA A 363 3.33 -15.47 29.90
CA ALA A 363 3.71 -16.87 29.98
C ALA A 363 4.12 -17.28 31.39
N ALA A 364 4.92 -16.44 32.07
CA ALA A 364 5.32 -16.66 33.46
C ALA A 364 4.10 -16.67 34.40
N ALA A 365 3.18 -15.71 34.27
CA ALA A 365 1.96 -15.65 35.06
C ALA A 365 1.03 -16.87 34.83
N ALA A 366 0.99 -17.40 33.60
CA ALA A 366 0.24 -18.61 33.28
C ALA A 366 0.87 -19.87 33.90
N ALA A 367 2.20 -19.98 33.90
CA ALA A 367 2.92 -21.10 34.53
C ALA A 367 2.66 -21.16 36.04
N VAL A 368 2.72 -20.02 36.74
CA VAL A 368 2.42 -19.93 38.19
C VAL A 368 0.98 -20.38 38.49
N LYS A 369 0.01 -20.04 37.63
CA LYS A 369 -1.39 -20.49 37.80
C LYS A 369 -1.56 -21.99 37.57
N ALA A 370 -0.79 -22.58 36.65
CA ALA A 370 -0.84 -24.02 36.39
C ALA A 370 -0.29 -24.84 37.57
N GLU A 371 0.81 -24.39 38.19
CA GLU A 371 1.42 -25.06 39.35
C GLU A 371 0.52 -24.99 40.61
N GLY A 372 -0.13 -23.85 40.87
CA GLY A 372 -1.08 -23.72 41.98
C GLY A 372 -2.37 -24.56 41.83
N SER A 373 -2.64 -25.09 40.64
CA SER A 373 -3.81 -25.94 40.37
C SER A 373 -3.53 -27.43 40.63
N THR A 374 -2.26 -27.84 40.72
CA THR A 374 -1.85 -29.23 40.96
C THR A 374 -1.72 -29.62 42.44
N GLU A 375 -1.75 -28.65 43.36
CA GLU A 375 -1.54 -28.89 44.81
C GLU A 375 -2.84 -29.25 45.58
N ALA A 376 -4.01 -29.26 44.91
CA ALA A 376 -5.31 -29.56 45.53
C ALA A 376 -5.70 -31.06 45.49
N GLY A 377 -4.72 -31.98 45.43
CA GLY A 377 -4.95 -33.39 45.12
C GLY A 377 -4.16 -34.41 45.95
N GLU A 378 -4.03 -34.24 47.26
CA GLU A 378 -3.67 -35.35 48.16
C GLU A 378 -4.82 -35.66 49.12
N PRO A 379 -5.43 -36.86 49.07
CA PRO A 379 -6.40 -37.28 50.08
C PRO A 379 -5.66 -37.77 51.34
N ARG A 380 -5.89 -37.10 52.47
CA ARG A 380 -5.52 -37.61 53.80
C ARG A 380 -6.36 -38.87 54.10
N GLU A 381 -5.73 -40.03 54.12
CA GLU A 381 -6.31 -41.26 54.68
C GLU A 381 -6.61 -41.08 56.17
N GLY A 382 -7.82 -41.47 56.55
CA GLY A 382 -8.37 -41.31 57.89
C GLY A 382 -7.90 -42.38 58.87
N SER A 383 -7.71 -41.99 60.13
CA SER A 383 -7.67 -42.91 61.26
C SER A 383 -8.96 -42.78 62.06
N GLY A 384 -9.80 -43.80 61.99
CA GLY A 384 -10.94 -43.96 62.89
C GLY A 384 -11.20 -45.44 63.08
N THR A 385 -10.94 -45.94 64.28
CA THR A 385 -11.64 -47.09 64.87
C THR A 385 -11.52 -47.01 66.39
N ASP A 386 -12.66 -46.77 67.02
CA ASP A 386 -12.96 -47.13 68.40
C ASP A 386 -13.09 -48.66 68.50
N GLU A 387 -12.55 -49.28 69.55
CA GLU A 387 -13.07 -50.55 70.06
C GLU A 387 -12.98 -50.59 71.60
N GLU A 388 -14.18 -50.66 72.19
CA GLU A 388 -14.48 -50.96 73.58
C GLU A 388 -14.54 -52.48 73.76
N SER A 389 -13.82 -53.05 74.74
CA SER A 389 -14.29 -54.23 75.47
C SER A 389 -13.52 -54.42 76.78
N GLY A 390 -14.26 -54.74 77.84
CA GLY A 390 -13.75 -54.87 79.19
C GLY A 390 -13.41 -56.30 79.63
N ALA A 391 -12.67 -56.30 80.75
CA ALA A 391 -12.80 -57.17 81.92
C ALA A 391 -12.01 -58.50 82.04
N THR A 392 -11.26 -58.52 83.15
CA THR A 392 -10.89 -59.63 84.07
C THR A 392 -9.54 -60.35 83.92
N GLY A 393 -8.72 -60.23 84.97
CA GLY A 393 -8.33 -61.39 85.78
C GLY A 393 -6.84 -61.71 85.94
N GLY A 394 -6.31 -61.46 87.15
CA GLY A 394 -5.45 -62.41 87.87
C GLY A 394 -3.93 -62.16 87.89
N GLY A 395 -3.39 -61.82 89.06
CA GLY A 395 -1.95 -61.79 89.32
C GLY A 395 -1.59 -61.47 90.78
N SER A 396 -1.76 -62.49 91.65
CA SER A 396 -1.29 -62.66 93.05
C SER A 396 -1.90 -61.83 94.18
#